data_AF-A0A7X7C438-F1
#
_entry.id   AF-A0A7X7C438-F1
#
_cell.length_a   1.000
_cell.length_b   1.000
_cell.length_c   1.000
_cell.angle_alpha   90.00
_cell.angle_beta   90.00
_cell.angle_gamma   90.00
#
_symmetry.space_group_name_H-M   'P 1'
#
loop_
_entity.id
_entity.type
_entity.pdbx_description
1 polymer ?
#
loop_
_entity_poly.entity_id
_entity_poly.type
_entity_poly.pdbx_seq_one_letter_code
_entity_poly.pdbx_strand_id
1 'polypeptide(L)'
;MRINSFFYTALILLFATSILGSCEGNRGGGKSTIIAYDSIVVAKQIPLLAESDTTLPFSEVNITFIYPTKFKDTESLARLEQIFKGTFFGDMEYDSMTPQEAIDQYVSVYSERYKSLSNLYYEEASRLDGNTPSWYWYYLNTNNKILFENDSILSYAVEYSDYQGGAHGSYNIIYTNIDLNELVTISEEDLFVPDYYRRLTDKIVHSLMNQYDAEVPDSLLMRGFFTIEDIAPNNNFWLNDEGIHYSYNQYEIAPYSMGVIDVVVPYSELEDIILPDGIIARYFKDNK
;
A
#
# COMPACT_ATOMS: atom_id res chain seq x y z
N MET A 1 7.72 40.82 27.01
CA MET A 1 6.80 40.44 25.91
C MET A 1 6.50 38.97 26.11
N ARG A 2 5.22 38.60 26.26
CA ARG A 2 4.77 37.30 26.79
C ARG A 2 5.16 36.15 25.86
N ILE A 3 5.75 35.11 26.44
CA ILE A 3 6.03 33.81 25.82
C ILE A 3 4.78 32.95 26.06
N ASN A 4 4.10 32.52 25.00
CA ASN A 4 3.07 31.49 25.06
C ASN A 4 3.70 30.17 24.62
N SER A 5 4.00 29.31 25.59
CA SER A 5 4.34 27.90 25.35
C SER A 5 3.04 27.12 25.17
N PHE A 6 2.81 26.58 23.97
CA PHE A 6 1.79 25.57 23.74
C PHE A 6 2.41 24.19 23.95
N PHE A 7 2.03 23.53 25.05
CA PHE A 7 2.23 22.10 25.24
C PHE A 7 1.23 21.35 24.34
N TYR A 8 1.73 20.54 23.41
CA TYR A 8 0.92 19.54 22.74
C TYR A 8 0.98 18.24 23.55
N THR A 9 -0.04 17.98 24.34
CA THR A 9 -0.34 16.64 24.87
C THR A 9 -1.06 15.84 23.79
N ALA A 10 -0.36 14.89 23.17
CA ALA A 10 -0.98 13.89 22.32
C ALA A 10 -1.74 12.89 23.21
N LEU A 11 -3.06 12.93 23.17
CA LEU A 11 -3.94 11.98 23.85
C LEU A 11 -4.25 10.85 22.85
N ILE A 12 -3.56 9.71 22.96
CA ILE A 12 -3.85 8.52 22.17
C ILE A 12 -5.09 7.85 22.75
N LEU A 13 -6.23 8.01 22.07
CA LEU A 13 -7.46 7.28 22.35
C LEU A 13 -7.48 5.98 21.53
N LEU A 14 -7.12 4.87 22.18
CA LEU A 14 -7.35 3.52 21.68
C LEU A 14 -8.85 3.21 21.76
N PHE A 15 -9.56 3.31 20.63
CA PHE A 15 -10.89 2.72 20.49
C PHE A 15 -10.75 1.26 20.04
N ALA A 16 -10.80 0.34 21.00
CA ALA A 16 -11.05 -1.07 20.71
C ALA A 16 -12.56 -1.26 20.55
N THR A 17 -13.09 -1.14 19.33
CA THR A 17 -14.46 -1.53 19.02
C THR A 17 -14.54 -3.04 18.87
N SER A 18 -14.93 -3.72 19.95
CA SER A 18 -15.33 -5.13 19.92
C SER A 18 -16.79 -5.21 19.47
N ILE A 19 -17.02 -5.61 18.22
CA ILE A 19 -18.35 -6.00 17.76
C ILE A 19 -18.58 -7.45 18.20
N LEU A 20 -19.33 -7.63 19.29
CA LEU A 20 -19.82 -8.95 19.69
C LEU A 20 -21.03 -9.31 18.81
N GLY A 21 -20.77 -10.09 17.76
CA GLY A 21 -21.80 -10.83 17.05
C GLY A 21 -22.28 -12.00 17.89
N SER A 22 -23.49 -11.88 18.42
CA SER A 22 -24.24 -12.97 19.05
C SER A 22 -24.82 -13.89 17.99
N CYS A 23 -24.37 -15.14 17.93
CA CYS A 23 -25.19 -16.26 17.46
C CYS A 23 -24.70 -17.57 18.08
N GLU A 24 -25.57 -18.16 18.91
CA GLU A 24 -25.43 -19.45 19.55
C GLU A 24 -25.88 -20.53 18.54
N GLY A 25 -24.97 -21.43 18.14
CA GLY A 25 -25.33 -22.44 17.13
C GLY A 25 -24.20 -23.37 16.68
N ASN A 26 -24.00 -24.43 17.45
CA ASN A 26 -23.46 -25.73 17.04
C ASN A 26 -21.93 -25.93 17.02
N ARG A 27 -21.51 -26.97 17.73
CA ARG A 27 -20.15 -27.50 17.80
C ARG A 27 -19.80 -28.20 16.49
N GLY A 28 -18.84 -27.63 15.77
CA GLY A 28 -17.99 -28.33 14.82
C GLY A 28 -16.59 -27.77 14.97
N GLY A 29 -15.59 -28.63 15.18
CA GLY A 29 -14.17 -28.25 15.15
C GLY A 29 -13.70 -27.93 13.73
N GLY A 30 -14.40 -27.02 13.04
CA GLY A 30 -14.01 -26.47 11.75
C GLY A 30 -12.92 -25.42 11.95
N LYS A 31 -11.94 -25.40 11.04
CA LYS A 31 -10.94 -24.34 10.99
C LYS A 31 -11.67 -23.01 10.72
N SER A 32 -11.45 -22.00 11.57
CA SER A 32 -12.04 -20.67 11.39
C SER A 32 -11.51 -20.01 10.11
N THR A 33 -12.40 -19.50 9.25
CA THR A 33 -12.05 -18.71 8.06
C THR A 33 -11.78 -17.25 8.41
N ILE A 34 -12.31 -16.77 9.54
CA ILE A 34 -12.09 -15.40 10.04
C ILE A 34 -10.60 -15.19 10.32
N ILE A 35 -10.05 -14.12 9.75
CA ILE A 35 -8.69 -13.66 10.03
C ILE A 35 -8.72 -12.76 11.27
N ALA A 36 -7.84 -13.03 12.24
CA ALA A 36 -7.54 -12.07 13.29
C ALA A 36 -6.25 -11.35 12.94
N TYR A 37 -6.19 -10.05 13.21
CA TYR A 37 -5.04 -9.20 12.93
C TYR A 37 -4.42 -8.65 14.22
N ASP A 38 -3.15 -8.31 14.14
CA ASP A 38 -2.45 -7.42 15.07
C ASP A 38 -1.61 -6.42 14.26
N SER A 39 -0.98 -5.46 14.93
CA SER A 39 -0.16 -4.46 14.27
C SER A 39 1.12 -4.14 15.02
N ILE A 40 2.22 -3.99 14.28
CA ILE A 40 3.45 -3.37 14.79
C ILE A 40 3.46 -1.91 14.36
N VAL A 41 3.67 -1.01 15.33
CA VAL A 41 3.74 0.44 15.10
C VAL A 41 5.13 0.95 15.48
N VAL A 42 5.79 1.60 14.54
CA VAL A 42 7.05 2.32 14.75
C VAL A 42 6.79 3.80 14.53
N ALA A 43 7.14 4.64 15.49
CA ALA A 43 7.16 6.08 15.35
C ALA A 43 8.41 6.61 16.04
N LYS A 44 9.42 7.02 15.28
CA LYS A 44 10.68 7.51 15.84
C LYS A 44 11.41 8.48 14.93
N GLN A 45 12.28 9.28 15.53
CA GLN A 45 13.26 10.10 14.81
C GLN A 45 14.61 9.38 14.79
N ILE A 46 15.22 9.26 13.61
CA ILE A 46 16.57 8.75 13.43
C ILE A 46 17.48 9.94 13.20
N PRO A 47 18.39 10.28 14.12
CA PRO A 47 19.34 11.37 13.89
C PRO A 47 20.33 10.99 12.79
N LEU A 48 20.69 11.97 11.95
CA LEU A 48 21.72 11.79 10.91
C LEU A 48 23.11 11.62 11.53
N LEU A 49 23.38 12.40 12.57
CA LEU A 49 24.67 12.49 13.24
C LEU A 49 24.66 11.74 14.57
N ALA A 50 25.85 11.44 15.09
CA ALA A 50 26.01 10.75 16.37
C ALA A 50 25.56 11.60 17.57
N GLU A 51 25.64 12.93 17.45
CA GLU A 51 25.14 13.87 18.44
C GLU A 51 23.62 13.99 18.32
N SER A 52 22.92 13.78 19.43
CA SER A 52 21.47 13.94 19.49
C SER A 52 21.14 15.37 19.90
N ASP A 53 20.88 16.20 18.88
CA ASP A 53 20.45 17.59 19.01
C ASP A 53 19.23 17.81 18.10
N THR A 54 18.14 18.34 18.65
CA THR A 54 16.88 18.59 17.92
C THR A 54 16.99 19.67 16.85
N THR A 55 18.09 20.42 16.82
CA THR A 55 18.38 21.42 15.78
C THR A 55 19.14 20.82 14.59
N LEU A 56 19.62 19.59 14.70
CA LEU A 56 20.32 18.86 13.65
C LEU A 56 19.37 17.97 12.85
N PRO A 57 19.70 17.63 11.58
CA PRO A 57 18.82 16.84 10.75
C PRO A 57 18.52 15.44 11.31
N PHE A 58 17.26 15.03 11.20
CA PHE A 58 16.80 13.68 11.46
C PHE A 58 15.85 13.22 10.36
N SER A 59 15.63 11.91 10.29
CA SER A 59 14.54 11.32 9.54
C SER A 59 13.40 10.94 10.47
N GLU A 60 12.18 11.38 10.17
CA GLU A 60 10.97 10.91 10.83
C GLU A 60 10.50 9.59 10.20
N VAL A 61 10.45 8.51 10.98
CA VAL A 61 10.04 7.19 10.52
C VAL A 61 8.75 6.77 11.20
N ASN A 62 7.70 6.60 10.41
CA ASN A 62 6.40 6.09 10.84
C ASN A 62 6.04 4.82 10.05
N ILE A 63 5.92 3.69 10.73
CA ILE A 63 5.56 2.41 10.10
C ILE A 63 4.38 1.81 10.86
N THR A 64 3.37 1.34 10.12
CA THR A 64 2.28 0.54 10.68
C THR A 64 2.12 -0.72 9.84
N PHE A 65 2.51 -1.85 10.40
CA PHE A 65 2.39 -3.14 9.74
C PHE A 65 1.31 -3.98 10.40
N ILE A 66 0.16 -4.09 9.74
CA ILE A 66 -0.95 -4.97 10.11
C ILE A 66 -0.66 -6.36 9.53
N TYR A 67 -0.71 -7.40 10.36
CA TYR A 67 -0.42 -8.78 9.95
C TYR A 67 -1.39 -9.78 10.61
N PRO A 68 -1.64 -10.95 9.98
CA PRO A 68 -2.56 -11.94 10.52
C PRO A 68 -1.93 -12.67 11.72
N THR A 69 -2.73 -12.93 12.76
CA THR A 69 -2.34 -13.69 13.97
C THR A 69 -3.16 -14.96 14.17
N LYS A 70 -4.30 -15.08 13.49
CA LYS A 70 -5.08 -16.32 13.41
C LYS A 70 -5.71 -16.44 12.04
N PHE A 71 -5.56 -17.61 11.44
CA PHE A 71 -6.23 -17.97 10.20
C PHE A 71 -6.15 -19.48 10.01
N LYS A 72 -7.29 -20.16 9.82
CA LYS A 72 -7.40 -21.61 9.59
C LYS A 72 -6.53 -22.48 10.54
N ASP A 73 -5.34 -22.87 10.11
CA ASP A 73 -4.35 -23.65 10.86
C ASP A 73 -2.95 -23.01 10.80
N THR A 74 -1.98 -23.57 11.53
CA THR A 74 -0.62 -23.01 11.63
C THR A 74 0.10 -22.87 10.28
N GLU A 75 -0.10 -23.80 9.34
CA GLU A 75 0.57 -23.76 8.03
C GLU A 75 -0.06 -22.66 7.16
N SER A 76 -1.40 -22.59 7.17
CA SER A 76 -2.15 -21.55 6.46
C SER A 76 -1.82 -20.15 6.99
N LEU A 77 -1.75 -20.00 8.32
CA LEU A 77 -1.36 -18.74 8.95
C LEU A 77 0.08 -18.35 8.56
N ALA A 78 1.03 -19.28 8.66
CA ALA A 78 2.43 -19.01 8.32
C ALA A 78 2.59 -18.58 6.86
N ARG A 79 1.85 -19.20 5.94
CA ARG A 79 1.86 -18.81 4.52
C ARG A 79 1.25 -17.43 4.31
N LEU A 80 0.13 -17.11 4.98
CA LEU A 80 -0.50 -15.79 4.87
C LEU A 80 0.40 -14.69 5.46
N GLU A 81 1.04 -14.94 6.62
CA GLU A 81 2.04 -14.06 7.20
C GLU A 81 3.24 -13.86 6.26
N GLN A 82 3.70 -14.92 5.59
CA GLN A 82 4.77 -14.82 4.60
C GLN A 82 4.40 -13.87 3.46
N ILE A 83 3.19 -14.02 2.88
CA ILE A 83 2.70 -13.12 1.83
C ILE A 83 2.71 -11.68 2.34
N PHE A 84 2.09 -11.42 3.50
CA PHE A 84 2.02 -10.08 4.09
C PHE A 84 3.38 -9.42 4.25
N LYS A 85 4.40 -10.15 4.73
CA LYS A 85 5.77 -9.62 4.83
C LYS A 85 6.35 -9.35 3.45
N GLY A 86 6.32 -10.33 2.55
CA GLY A 86 6.91 -10.20 1.21
C GLY A 86 6.33 -9.01 0.44
N THR A 87 5.01 -8.79 0.50
CA THR A 87 4.35 -7.69 -0.23
C THR A 87 4.35 -6.37 0.54
N PHE A 88 4.48 -6.35 1.88
CA PHE A 88 4.68 -5.12 2.64
C PHE A 88 6.09 -4.54 2.48
N PHE A 89 7.12 -5.38 2.57
CA PHE A 89 8.51 -4.95 2.50
C PHE A 89 9.05 -4.91 1.06
N GLY A 90 8.39 -5.60 0.12
CA GLY A 90 8.79 -5.66 -1.29
C GLY A 90 10.03 -6.51 -1.55
N ASP A 91 10.40 -7.39 -0.61
CA ASP A 91 11.58 -8.26 -0.71
C ASP A 91 11.32 -9.60 -0.02
N MET A 92 11.79 -10.68 -0.65
CA MET A 92 11.67 -12.05 -0.13
C MET A 92 12.62 -12.32 1.04
N GLU A 93 13.62 -11.46 1.31
CA GLU A 93 14.53 -11.63 2.45
C GLU A 93 13.79 -11.66 3.80
N TYR A 94 12.62 -11.01 3.89
CA TYR A 94 11.79 -10.93 5.09
C TYR A 94 10.90 -12.16 5.32
N ASP A 95 10.75 -13.05 4.33
CA ASP A 95 9.82 -14.18 4.37
C ASP A 95 10.05 -15.11 5.55
N SER A 96 11.32 -15.31 5.90
CA SER A 96 11.74 -16.23 6.97
C SER A 96 11.74 -15.63 8.37
N MET A 97 11.58 -14.31 8.49
CA MET A 97 11.62 -13.59 9.76
C MET A 97 10.26 -13.61 10.46
N THR A 98 10.22 -13.45 11.78
CA THR A 98 8.97 -13.06 12.45
C THR A 98 8.57 -11.64 12.02
N PRO A 99 7.29 -11.24 12.15
CA PRO A 99 6.86 -9.87 11.86
C PRO A 99 7.70 -8.79 12.58
N GLN A 100 8.06 -9.02 13.84
CA GLN A 100 8.88 -8.08 14.61
C GLN A 100 10.32 -8.01 14.08
N GLU A 101 10.96 -9.14 13.81
CA GLU A 101 12.32 -9.18 13.24
C GLU A 101 12.37 -8.50 11.87
N ALA A 102 11.34 -8.68 11.04
CA ALA A 102 11.26 -8.03 9.73
C ALA A 102 11.18 -6.50 9.85
N ILE A 103 10.34 -5.98 10.74
CA ILE A 103 10.26 -4.55 11.03
C ILE A 103 11.59 -4.02 11.58
N ASP A 104 12.19 -4.72 12.53
CA ASP A 104 13.45 -4.31 13.14
C ASP A 104 14.57 -4.25 12.09
N GLN A 105 14.65 -5.25 11.21
CA GLN A 105 15.61 -5.28 10.11
C GLN A 105 15.35 -4.15 9.11
N TYR A 106 14.11 -3.96 8.66
CA TYR A 106 13.73 -2.92 7.70
C TYR A 106 14.11 -1.52 8.22
N VAL A 107 13.80 -1.26 9.49
CA VAL A 107 14.14 -0.02 10.18
C VAL A 107 15.66 0.12 10.36
N SER A 108 16.38 -0.97 10.64
CA SER A 108 17.85 -0.95 10.76
C SER A 108 18.51 -0.57 9.45
N VAL A 109 18.14 -1.24 8.36
CA VAL A 109 18.66 -0.99 7.01
C VAL A 109 18.41 0.46 6.59
N TYR A 110 17.19 0.97 6.81
CA TYR A 110 16.89 2.39 6.56
C TYR A 110 17.76 3.33 7.41
N SER A 111 17.89 3.02 8.72
CA SER A 111 18.69 3.83 9.65
C SER A 111 20.15 3.93 9.22
N GLU A 112 20.74 2.81 8.79
CA GLU A 112 22.12 2.76 8.31
C GLU A 112 22.29 3.56 7.02
N ARG A 113 21.36 3.39 6.07
CA ARG A 113 21.36 4.16 4.82
C ARG A 113 21.29 5.66 5.08
N TYR A 114 20.37 6.11 5.94
CA TYR A 114 20.25 7.53 6.27
C TYR A 114 21.52 8.06 6.97
N LYS A 115 22.05 7.36 7.98
CA LYS A 115 23.28 7.76 8.70
C LYS A 115 24.53 7.76 7.83
N SER A 116 24.56 6.97 6.76
CA SER A 116 25.67 6.95 5.79
C SER A 116 25.89 8.29 5.09
N LEU A 117 24.87 9.17 5.07
CA LEU A 117 24.92 10.50 4.48
C LEU A 117 25.68 11.52 5.34
N SER A 118 26.07 11.17 6.57
CA SER A 118 26.71 12.08 7.53
C SER A 118 28.00 12.74 7.01
N ASN A 119 28.83 12.01 6.26
CA ASN A 119 30.05 12.60 5.68
C ASN A 119 29.73 13.65 4.62
N LEU A 120 28.73 13.39 3.78
CA LEU A 120 28.27 14.35 2.76
C LEU A 120 27.68 15.59 3.43
N TYR A 121 26.90 15.41 4.50
CA TYR A 121 26.39 16.51 5.31
C TYR A 121 27.50 17.45 5.78
N TYR A 122 28.61 16.91 6.33
CA TYR A 122 29.72 17.75 6.79
C TYR A 122 30.43 18.48 5.63
N GLU A 123 30.61 17.83 4.48
CA GLU A 123 31.18 18.46 3.29
C GLU A 123 30.32 19.65 2.84
N GLU A 124 29.00 19.44 2.74
CA GLU A 124 28.07 20.47 2.27
C GLU A 124 27.87 21.58 3.28
N ALA A 125 27.72 21.26 4.57
CA ALA A 125 27.66 22.26 5.63
C ALA A 125 28.90 23.16 5.61
N SER A 126 30.09 22.60 5.36
CA SER A 126 31.33 23.38 5.22
C SER A 126 31.30 24.33 4.02
N ARG A 127 30.66 23.93 2.92
CA ARG A 127 30.45 24.79 1.73
C ARG A 127 29.39 25.87 1.95
N LEU A 128 28.57 25.74 2.99
CA LEU A 128 27.55 26.69 3.40
C LEU A 128 27.95 27.49 4.64
N ASP A 129 29.26 27.70 4.86
CA ASP A 129 29.81 28.43 6.02
C ASP A 129 29.35 27.87 7.39
N GLY A 130 29.15 26.54 7.46
CA GLY A 130 28.69 25.83 8.65
C GLY A 130 27.18 25.81 8.84
N ASN A 131 26.39 26.37 7.90
CA ASN A 131 24.94 26.29 7.96
C ASN A 131 24.43 24.88 7.62
N THR A 132 23.43 24.42 8.37
CA THR A 132 22.76 23.13 8.16
C THR A 132 22.03 23.12 6.81
N PRO A 133 22.37 22.23 5.87
CA PRO A 133 21.63 22.09 4.63
C PRO A 133 20.22 21.52 4.92
N SER A 134 19.18 22.18 4.40
CA SER A 134 17.79 21.84 4.71
C SER A 134 17.29 20.54 4.08
N TRP A 135 18.00 20.02 3.07
CA TRP A 135 17.59 18.81 2.36
C TRP A 135 17.86 17.52 3.12
N TYR A 136 18.54 17.54 4.28
CA TYR A 136 18.77 16.35 5.10
C TYR A 136 17.64 16.01 6.07
N TRP A 137 16.58 16.81 6.14
CA TRP A 137 15.42 16.53 6.98
C TRP A 137 14.49 15.57 6.24
N TYR A 138 14.56 14.29 6.57
CA TYR A 138 13.87 13.23 5.83
C TYR A 138 12.57 12.82 6.52
N TYR A 139 11.69 12.14 5.79
CA TYR A 139 10.70 11.28 6.39
C TYR A 139 10.54 9.97 5.61
N LEU A 140 10.04 8.94 6.28
CA LEU A 140 9.58 7.69 5.72
C LEU A 140 8.27 7.31 6.40
N ASN A 141 7.21 7.10 5.62
CA ASN A 141 5.98 6.49 6.10
C ASN A 141 5.66 5.25 5.27
N THR A 142 5.42 4.12 5.95
CA THR A 142 4.96 2.87 5.31
C THR A 142 3.82 2.28 6.12
N ASN A 143 2.65 2.09 5.52
CA ASN A 143 1.52 1.48 6.22
C ASN A 143 0.69 0.59 5.30
N ASN A 144 0.06 -0.44 5.84
CA ASN A 144 -0.91 -1.25 5.09
C ASN A 144 -2.32 -1.16 5.64
N LYS A 145 -3.30 -1.34 4.74
CA LYS A 145 -4.73 -1.24 5.03
C LYS A 145 -5.47 -2.41 4.38
N ILE A 146 -6.32 -3.09 5.15
CA ILE A 146 -7.26 -4.06 4.61
C ILE A 146 -8.40 -3.30 3.93
N LEU A 147 -8.64 -3.56 2.65
CA LEU A 147 -9.63 -2.85 1.84
C LEU A 147 -10.90 -3.67 1.66
N PHE A 148 -10.74 -4.97 1.44
CA PHE A 148 -11.83 -5.90 1.21
C PHE A 148 -11.44 -7.28 1.76
N GLU A 149 -12.38 -7.94 2.42
CA GLU A 149 -12.20 -9.30 2.94
C GLU A 149 -13.54 -10.03 2.88
N ASN A 150 -13.52 -11.23 2.33
CA ASN A 150 -14.57 -12.24 2.49
C ASN A 150 -13.93 -13.61 2.76
N ASP A 151 -14.71 -14.69 2.78
CA ASP A 151 -14.19 -16.04 3.08
C ASP A 151 -13.14 -16.55 2.06
N SER A 152 -13.04 -15.95 0.87
CA SER A 152 -12.21 -16.44 -0.24
C SER A 152 -11.17 -15.44 -0.74
N ILE A 153 -11.37 -14.14 -0.55
CA ILE A 153 -10.51 -13.09 -1.11
C ILE A 153 -10.20 -12.06 -0.04
N LEU A 154 -8.94 -11.66 -0.01
CA LEU A 154 -8.45 -10.53 0.76
C LEU A 154 -7.73 -9.57 -0.18
N SER A 155 -8.15 -8.30 -0.18
CA SER A 155 -7.48 -7.23 -0.89
C SER A 155 -6.98 -6.19 0.11
N TYR A 156 -5.72 -5.81 -0.02
CA TYR A 156 -5.10 -4.85 0.88
C TYR A 156 -4.10 -3.95 0.15
N ALA A 157 -3.92 -2.73 0.66
CA ALA A 157 -2.97 -1.76 0.14
C ALA A 157 -1.75 -1.67 1.04
N VAL A 158 -0.59 -1.37 0.45
CA VAL A 158 0.62 -0.88 1.10
C VAL A 158 0.87 0.52 0.56
N GLU A 159 0.76 1.52 1.42
CA GLU A 159 1.04 2.92 1.13
C GLU A 159 2.44 3.28 1.62
N TYR A 160 3.27 3.78 0.71
CA TYR A 160 4.61 4.27 0.97
C TYR A 160 4.69 5.75 0.63
N SER A 161 5.32 6.54 1.50
CA SER A 161 5.71 7.91 1.21
C SER A 161 7.07 8.20 1.81
N ASP A 162 7.91 8.92 1.09
CA ASP A 162 9.15 9.42 1.66
C ASP A 162 9.47 10.84 1.19
N TYR A 163 10.42 11.45 1.88
CA TYR A 163 11.11 12.63 1.40
C TYR A 163 12.57 12.49 1.77
N GLN A 164 13.41 12.64 0.76
CA GLN A 164 14.87 12.48 0.87
C GLN A 164 15.60 13.74 0.39
N GLY A 165 15.00 14.92 0.61
CA GLY A 165 15.46 16.18 0.05
C GLY A 165 14.91 16.46 -1.35
N GLY A 166 15.13 17.69 -1.85
CA GLY A 166 14.66 18.13 -3.17
C GLY A 166 13.37 18.95 -3.13
N ALA A 167 12.64 18.98 -4.25
CA ALA A 167 11.46 19.84 -4.41
C ALA A 167 10.20 19.30 -3.72
N HIS A 168 10.04 17.98 -3.65
CA HIS A 168 8.88 17.31 -3.07
C HIS A 168 9.23 15.86 -2.66
N GLY A 169 8.37 15.23 -1.86
CA GLY A 169 8.47 13.81 -1.52
C GLY A 169 7.87 12.89 -2.59
N SER A 170 7.95 11.58 -2.38
CA SER A 170 7.27 10.56 -3.18
C SER A 170 6.07 9.97 -2.42
N TYR A 171 5.09 9.47 -3.17
CA TYR A 171 3.99 8.67 -2.66
C TYR A 171 3.61 7.60 -3.68
N ASN A 172 3.50 6.36 -3.22
CA ASN A 172 3.00 5.26 -4.01
C ASN A 172 2.13 4.32 -3.17
N ILE A 173 1.19 3.66 -3.84
CA ILE A 173 0.32 2.63 -3.28
C ILE A 173 0.50 1.38 -4.13
N ILE A 174 0.75 0.25 -3.46
CA ILE A 174 0.77 -1.06 -4.07
C ILE A 174 -0.41 -1.85 -3.49
N TYR A 175 -1.20 -2.45 -4.38
CA TYR A 175 -2.30 -3.31 -3.99
C TYR A 175 -1.91 -4.78 -4.12
N THR A 176 -2.38 -5.60 -3.19
CA THR A 176 -2.22 -7.05 -3.23
C THR A 176 -3.56 -7.71 -2.98
N ASN A 177 -3.89 -8.64 -3.87
CA ASN A 177 -5.07 -9.49 -3.77
C ASN A 177 -4.60 -10.91 -3.46
N ILE A 178 -5.25 -11.58 -2.51
CA ILE A 178 -4.87 -12.91 -2.03
C ILE A 178 -6.08 -13.82 -2.15
N ASP A 179 -5.90 -14.96 -2.82
CA ASP A 179 -6.84 -16.08 -2.74
C ASP A 179 -6.63 -16.77 -1.38
N LEU A 180 -7.60 -16.65 -0.47
CA LEU A 180 -7.52 -17.21 0.88
C LEU A 180 -7.68 -18.73 0.91
N ASN A 181 -8.08 -19.37 -0.19
CA ASN A 181 -8.19 -20.81 -0.30
C ASN A 181 -6.86 -21.43 -0.74
N GLU A 182 -6.21 -20.84 -1.75
CA GLU A 182 -4.94 -21.33 -2.30
C GLU A 182 -3.70 -20.68 -1.67
N LEU A 183 -3.87 -19.56 -0.96
CA LEU A 183 -2.80 -18.78 -0.31
C LEU A 183 -1.69 -18.38 -1.28
N VAL A 184 -2.14 -17.76 -2.36
CA VAL A 184 -1.34 -17.16 -3.42
C VAL A 184 -1.87 -15.76 -3.75
N THR A 185 -1.00 -14.90 -4.24
CA THR A 185 -1.39 -13.59 -4.75
C THR A 185 -2.05 -13.71 -6.12
N ILE A 186 -3.01 -12.84 -6.40
CA ILE A 186 -3.80 -12.84 -7.64
C ILE A 186 -3.27 -11.74 -8.55
N SER A 187 -2.93 -12.11 -9.77
CA SER A 187 -2.52 -11.22 -10.87
C SER A 187 -3.63 -11.05 -11.90
N GLU A 188 -3.45 -10.15 -12.88
CA GLU A 188 -4.37 -10.01 -14.01
C GLU A 188 -4.52 -11.32 -14.81
N GLU A 189 -3.47 -12.13 -14.93
CA GLU A 189 -3.50 -13.41 -15.65
C GLU A 189 -4.37 -14.46 -14.96
N ASP A 190 -4.59 -14.32 -13.64
CA ASP A 190 -5.50 -15.18 -12.87
C ASP A 190 -6.97 -14.76 -12.99
N LEU A 191 -7.24 -13.60 -13.58
CA LEU A 191 -8.58 -13.01 -13.70
C LEU A 191 -9.13 -13.10 -15.12
N PHE A 192 -8.27 -12.99 -16.13
CA PHE A 192 -8.70 -12.78 -17.50
C PHE A 192 -8.24 -13.87 -18.47
N VAL A 193 -9.04 -14.10 -19.51
CA VAL A 193 -8.70 -15.01 -20.61
C VAL A 193 -7.46 -14.51 -21.36
N PRO A 194 -6.70 -15.37 -22.06
CA PRO A 194 -5.58 -14.94 -22.91
C PRO A 194 -5.96 -13.80 -23.87
N ASP A 195 -4.97 -12.97 -24.22
CA ASP A 195 -5.15 -11.79 -25.08
C ASP A 195 -6.15 -10.75 -24.53
N TYR A 196 -6.29 -10.65 -23.20
CA TYR A 196 -7.15 -9.64 -22.56
C TYR A 196 -6.62 -8.22 -22.67
N TYR A 197 -5.30 -8.03 -22.76
CA TYR A 197 -4.62 -6.77 -22.49
C TYR A 197 -5.28 -5.56 -23.18
N ARG A 198 -5.44 -5.61 -24.51
CA ARG A 198 -6.08 -4.52 -25.27
C ARG A 198 -7.53 -4.28 -24.84
N ARG A 199 -8.31 -5.35 -24.65
CA ARG A 199 -9.72 -5.23 -24.25
C ARG A 199 -9.86 -4.65 -22.85
N LEU A 200 -8.94 -4.97 -21.95
CA LEU A 200 -8.89 -4.39 -20.62
C LEU A 200 -8.46 -2.92 -20.66
N THR A 201 -7.44 -2.56 -21.48
CA THR A 201 -7.06 -1.16 -21.75
C THR A 201 -8.28 -0.35 -22.18
N ASP A 202 -9.04 -0.81 -23.18
CA ASP A 202 -10.21 -0.11 -23.70
C ASP A 202 -11.27 0.14 -22.60
N LYS A 203 -11.44 -0.81 -21.67
CA LYS A 203 -12.39 -0.69 -20.54
C LYS A 203 -11.89 0.27 -19.46
N ILE A 204 -10.59 0.29 -19.17
CA ILE A 204 -9.99 1.25 -18.25
C ILE A 204 -10.09 2.67 -18.81
N VAL A 205 -9.73 2.87 -20.09
CA VAL A 205 -9.87 4.16 -20.78
C VAL A 205 -11.31 4.63 -20.77
N HIS A 206 -12.28 3.75 -21.08
CA HIS A 206 -13.69 4.10 -21.01
C HIS A 206 -14.14 4.53 -19.60
N SER A 207 -13.65 3.84 -18.57
CA SER A 207 -13.98 4.16 -17.18
C SER A 207 -13.37 5.51 -16.76
N LEU A 208 -12.13 5.80 -17.16
CA LEU A 208 -11.50 7.12 -16.97
C LEU A 208 -12.23 8.22 -17.74
N MET A 209 -12.69 7.94 -18.97
CA MET A 209 -13.47 8.88 -19.75
C MET A 209 -14.74 9.31 -19.01
N ASN A 210 -15.45 8.34 -18.43
CA ASN A 210 -16.63 8.61 -17.62
C ASN A 210 -16.30 9.40 -16.35
N GLN A 211 -15.19 9.08 -15.67
CA GLN A 211 -14.77 9.75 -14.43
C GLN A 211 -14.31 11.20 -14.63
N TYR A 212 -13.74 11.51 -15.79
CA TYR A 212 -13.16 12.83 -16.10
C TYR A 212 -13.98 13.64 -17.11
N ASP A 213 -15.23 13.24 -17.37
CA ASP A 213 -16.14 13.88 -18.33
C ASP A 213 -15.48 14.09 -19.72
N ALA A 214 -14.90 13.02 -20.27
CA ALA A 214 -14.23 13.01 -21.57
C ALA A 214 -15.07 12.21 -22.60
N GLU A 215 -15.41 12.86 -23.73
CA GLU A 215 -16.29 12.26 -24.75
C GLU A 215 -15.57 11.25 -25.66
N VAL A 216 -14.28 11.45 -25.90
CA VAL A 216 -13.41 10.58 -26.70
C VAL A 216 -12.06 10.40 -25.98
N PRO A 217 -11.31 9.30 -26.21
CA PRO A 217 -10.05 9.03 -25.50
C PRO A 217 -9.09 10.23 -25.46
N ASP A 218 -8.81 10.84 -26.60
CA ASP A 218 -7.91 12.00 -26.72
C ASP A 218 -8.29 13.20 -25.81
N SER A 219 -9.55 13.28 -25.39
CA SER A 219 -9.98 14.33 -24.45
C SER A 219 -9.36 14.15 -23.05
N LEU A 220 -8.88 12.97 -22.69
CA LEU A 220 -8.15 12.72 -21.43
C LEU A 220 -6.83 13.51 -21.39
N LEU A 221 -6.15 13.74 -22.52
CA LEU A 221 -4.93 14.56 -22.54
C LEU A 221 -5.21 16.00 -22.10
N MET A 222 -6.39 16.52 -22.48
CA MET A 222 -6.86 17.84 -22.02
C MET A 222 -7.23 17.88 -20.53
N ARG A 223 -7.34 16.71 -19.88
CA ARG A 223 -7.56 16.55 -18.44
C ARG A 223 -6.25 16.30 -17.66
N GLY A 224 -5.10 16.31 -18.35
CA GLY A 224 -3.78 16.22 -17.73
C GLY A 224 -3.10 14.86 -17.85
N PHE A 225 -3.74 13.87 -18.48
CA PHE A 225 -3.11 12.58 -18.78
C PHE A 225 -2.02 12.76 -19.85
N PHE A 226 -0.96 11.96 -19.79
CA PHE A 226 0.18 12.08 -20.71
C PHE A 226 -0.14 11.63 -22.13
N THR A 227 -0.44 10.35 -22.30
CA THR A 227 -0.87 9.74 -23.55
C THR A 227 -1.93 8.67 -23.27
N ILE A 228 -2.65 8.22 -24.31
CA ILE A 228 -3.60 7.12 -24.14
C ILE A 228 -2.86 5.79 -24.05
N GLU A 229 -1.69 5.69 -24.69
CA GLU A 229 -0.83 4.52 -24.68
C GLU A 229 -0.23 4.23 -23.29
N ASP A 230 -0.04 5.26 -22.46
CA ASP A 230 0.42 5.10 -21.08
C ASP A 230 -0.69 4.49 -20.18
N ILE A 231 -1.96 4.64 -20.54
CA ILE A 231 -3.09 4.07 -19.81
C ILE A 231 -3.21 2.60 -20.18
N ALA A 232 -2.60 1.74 -19.38
CA ALA A 232 -2.60 0.31 -19.63
C ALA A 232 -2.74 -0.52 -18.35
N PRO A 233 -3.16 -1.80 -18.44
CA PRO A 233 -3.12 -2.72 -17.30
C PRO A 233 -1.71 -2.76 -16.68
N ASN A 234 -1.63 -2.59 -15.36
CA ASN A 234 -0.36 -2.44 -14.63
C ASN A 234 -0.20 -3.43 -13.47
N ASN A 235 -1.11 -4.40 -13.32
CA ASN A 235 -1.19 -5.33 -12.18
C ASN A 235 -1.29 -4.66 -10.79
N ASN A 236 -1.51 -3.34 -10.71
CA ASN A 236 -1.71 -2.62 -9.46
C ASN A 236 -3.19 -2.34 -9.24
N PHE A 237 -3.91 -3.35 -8.78
CA PHE A 237 -5.35 -3.29 -8.61
C PHE A 237 -5.83 -3.94 -7.31
N TRP A 238 -7.04 -3.62 -6.88
CA TRP A 238 -7.73 -4.35 -5.81
C TRP A 238 -9.16 -4.73 -6.19
N LEU A 239 -9.71 -5.72 -5.49
CA LEU A 239 -11.02 -6.30 -5.77
C LEU A 239 -12.01 -5.98 -4.65
N ASN A 240 -13.25 -5.71 -5.01
CA ASN A 240 -14.39 -5.69 -4.09
C ASN A 240 -15.66 -6.16 -4.80
N ASP A 241 -16.80 -6.11 -4.12
CA ASP A 241 -18.08 -6.57 -4.70
C ASP A 241 -18.55 -5.76 -5.92
N GLU A 242 -17.99 -4.57 -6.17
CA GLU A 242 -18.42 -3.67 -7.26
C GLU A 242 -17.62 -3.91 -8.55
N GLY A 243 -16.33 -4.20 -8.43
CA GLY A 243 -15.45 -4.38 -9.58
C GLY A 243 -13.97 -4.42 -9.23
N ILE A 244 -13.16 -4.15 -10.26
CA ILE A 244 -11.71 -4.08 -10.15
C ILE A 244 -11.30 -2.62 -10.10
N HIS A 245 -10.57 -2.24 -9.07
CA HIS A 245 -10.06 -0.89 -8.86
C HIS A 245 -8.61 -0.86 -9.28
N TYR A 246 -8.32 -0.27 -10.44
CA TYR A 246 -6.96 -0.02 -10.90
C TYR A 246 -6.44 1.28 -10.32
N SER A 247 -5.16 1.29 -9.96
CA SER A 247 -4.49 2.46 -9.40
C SER A 247 -3.19 2.75 -10.13
N TYR A 248 -3.05 4.00 -10.55
CA TYR A 248 -1.88 4.54 -11.21
C TYR A 248 -1.20 5.55 -10.29
N ASN A 249 0.00 5.22 -9.86
CA ASN A 249 0.85 6.04 -9.01
C ASN A 249 1.28 7.33 -9.72
N GLN A 250 1.83 8.24 -8.92
CA GLN A 250 2.39 9.50 -9.41
C GLN A 250 3.35 9.24 -10.57
N TYR A 251 3.18 10.00 -11.66
CA TYR A 251 3.95 9.89 -12.89
C TYR A 251 3.71 8.65 -13.76
N GLU A 252 2.82 7.71 -13.41
CA GLU A 252 2.54 6.58 -14.30
C GLU A 252 1.79 7.05 -15.56
N ILE A 253 0.68 7.78 -15.39
CA ILE A 253 -0.16 8.23 -16.53
C ILE A 253 -0.46 9.74 -16.52
N ALA A 254 -0.01 10.45 -15.49
CA ALA A 254 -0.28 11.87 -15.28
C ALA A 254 0.80 12.55 -14.41
N PRO A 255 0.91 13.90 -14.44
CA PRO A 255 1.86 14.64 -13.62
C PRO A 255 1.65 14.43 -12.11
N TYR A 256 2.72 14.58 -11.33
CA TYR A 256 2.71 14.54 -9.85
C TYR A 256 1.53 15.27 -9.19
N SER A 257 1.16 16.44 -9.73
CA SER A 257 0.10 17.28 -9.17
C SER A 257 -1.28 16.65 -9.22
N MET A 258 -1.49 15.62 -10.04
CA MET A 258 -2.74 14.85 -10.08
C MET A 258 -2.79 13.74 -9.03
N GLY A 259 -1.67 13.45 -8.35
CA GLY A 259 -1.61 12.41 -7.33
C GLY A 259 -1.73 11.00 -7.89
N VAL A 260 -2.23 10.09 -7.07
CA VAL A 260 -2.61 8.73 -7.48
C VAL A 260 -3.97 8.79 -8.17
N ILE A 261 -4.11 8.09 -9.30
CA ILE A 261 -5.35 8.03 -10.06
C ILE A 261 -5.93 6.62 -9.91
N ASP A 262 -7.09 6.54 -9.25
CA ASP A 262 -7.88 5.31 -9.17
C ASP A 262 -9.00 5.32 -10.21
N VAL A 263 -9.26 4.15 -10.80
CA VAL A 263 -10.36 3.91 -11.74
C VAL A 263 -11.01 2.55 -11.46
N VAL A 264 -12.33 2.56 -11.37
CA VAL A 264 -13.13 1.34 -11.13
C VAL A 264 -13.65 0.82 -12.45
N VAL A 265 -13.38 -0.45 -12.74
CA VAL A 265 -13.97 -1.18 -13.88
C VAL A 265 -14.98 -2.19 -13.33
N PRO A 266 -16.30 -1.96 -13.49
CA PRO A 266 -17.33 -2.85 -12.97
C PRO A 266 -17.27 -4.25 -13.59
N TYR A 267 -17.62 -5.29 -12.83
CA TYR A 267 -17.62 -6.67 -13.35
C TYR A 267 -18.57 -6.91 -14.52
N SER A 268 -19.63 -6.09 -14.66
CA SER A 268 -20.53 -6.11 -15.81
C SER A 268 -19.87 -5.66 -17.10
N GLU A 269 -18.84 -4.82 -17.04
CA GLU A 269 -18.09 -4.39 -18.21
C GLU A 269 -17.02 -5.42 -18.61
N LEU A 270 -16.75 -6.42 -17.78
CA LEU A 270 -15.64 -7.36 -17.94
C LEU A 270 -16.08 -8.76 -18.40
N GLU A 271 -17.37 -9.00 -18.63
CA GLU A 271 -17.91 -10.36 -18.82
C GLU A 271 -17.29 -11.12 -20.00
N ASP A 272 -16.88 -10.41 -21.04
CA ASP A 272 -16.28 -11.00 -22.24
C ASP A 272 -14.80 -11.34 -22.08
N ILE A 273 -14.15 -10.86 -21.01
CA ILE A 273 -12.70 -11.05 -20.78
C ILE A 273 -12.38 -11.82 -19.50
N ILE A 274 -13.31 -11.98 -18.55
CA ILE A 274 -13.10 -12.75 -17.32
C ILE A 274 -13.00 -14.25 -17.62
N LEU A 275 -12.13 -14.96 -16.90
CA LEU A 275 -12.08 -16.42 -16.90
C LEU A 275 -13.42 -17.02 -16.42
N PRO A 276 -14.11 -17.85 -17.22
CA PRO A 276 -15.46 -18.35 -16.89
C PRO A 276 -15.59 -19.06 -15.54
N ASP A 277 -14.57 -19.81 -15.13
CA ASP A 277 -14.52 -20.51 -13.84
C ASP A 277 -13.47 -19.90 -12.88
N GLY A 278 -13.04 -18.66 -13.17
CA GLY A 278 -12.01 -17.95 -12.44
C GLY A 278 -12.48 -17.35 -11.11
N ILE A 279 -11.57 -16.68 -10.42
CA ILE A 279 -11.80 -16.05 -9.11
C ILE A 279 -13.00 -15.10 -9.15
N ILE A 280 -13.12 -14.27 -10.19
CA ILE A 280 -14.24 -13.31 -10.29
C ILE A 280 -15.59 -14.01 -10.45
N ALA A 281 -15.66 -15.01 -11.34
CA ALA A 281 -16.91 -15.74 -11.57
C ALA A 281 -17.38 -16.42 -10.28
N ARG A 282 -16.47 -17.16 -9.61
CA ARG A 282 -16.78 -17.96 -8.42
C ARG A 282 -17.17 -17.13 -7.20
N TYR A 283 -16.58 -15.95 -7.02
CA TYR A 283 -16.67 -15.23 -5.73
C TYR A 283 -17.41 -13.90 -5.79
N PHE A 284 -17.56 -13.29 -6.97
CA PHE A 284 -18.21 -11.98 -7.11
C PHE A 284 -19.46 -11.99 -8.00
N LYS A 285 -19.64 -12.97 -8.90
CA LYS A 285 -20.84 -13.03 -9.77
C LYS A 285 -21.97 -13.94 -9.27
N ASP A 286 -21.65 -15.05 -8.62
CA ASP A 286 -22.63 -16.06 -8.21
C ASP A 286 -23.44 -15.70 -6.93
N ASN A 287 -23.18 -14.52 -6.34
CA ASN A 287 -23.84 -14.04 -5.11
C ASN A 287 -25.05 -13.09 -5.36
N LYS A 288 -25.69 -13.15 -6.54
CA LYS A 288 -26.93 -12.40 -6.85
C LYS A 288 -28.11 -13.30 -7.19
#